data_AF-A0A529P2S9-F1
#
_entry.id   AF-A0A529P2S9-F1
#
_cell.length_a   1.000
_cell.length_b   1.000
_cell.length_c   1.000
_cell.angle_alpha   90.00
_cell.angle_beta   90.00
_cell.angle_gamma   90.00
#
_symmetry.space_group_name_H-M   'P 1'
#
loop_
_entity.id
_entity.type
_entity.pdbx_description
1 polymer ?
#
loop_
_entity_poly.entity_id
_entity_poly.type
_entity_poly.pdbx_seq_one_letter_code
_entity_poly.pdbx_strand_id
1 'polypeptide(L)'
;LPLTLEIAPGVVAFHARPDHDEKYLADAITDGQLVRAPLAAIRRRLKSLDRACRIVLCGHSHRAELIRIPGGPVIFNPGSIGCPAYDDDTPPAHVSEQGTPHARYGIVELGEHGRPDRFEAIAVDYDHEAAARQAEQAGRPEWAHALRTGFMQG
;
A
#
# COMPACT_ATOMS: atom_id res chain seq x y z
N LEU A 1 7.31 -3.33 -16.21
CA LEU A 1 6.72 -4.56 -15.64
C LEU A 1 5.29 -4.68 -16.16
N PRO A 2 4.68 -5.88 -16.24
CA PRO A 2 3.26 -5.99 -16.58
C PRO A 2 2.42 -5.28 -15.52
N LEU A 3 1.28 -4.71 -15.91
CA LEU A 3 0.38 -4.01 -14.98
C LEU A 3 -0.17 -4.95 -13.90
N THR A 4 -0.34 -6.23 -14.23
CA THR A 4 -0.81 -7.28 -13.33
C THR A 4 0.04 -8.54 -13.48
N LEU A 5 0.17 -9.32 -12.40
CA LEU A 5 0.87 -10.59 -12.36
C LEU A 5 0.06 -11.58 -11.51
N GLU A 6 -0.17 -12.80 -12.00
CA GLU A 6 -0.66 -13.90 -11.17
C GLU A 6 0.54 -14.66 -10.59
N ILE A 7 0.68 -14.64 -9.26
CA ILE A 7 1.84 -15.23 -8.55
C ILE A 7 1.59 -16.70 -8.22
N ALA A 8 0.33 -17.05 -7.97
CA ALA A 8 -0.16 -18.39 -7.71
C ALA A 8 -1.65 -18.44 -8.08
N PRO A 9 -2.27 -19.62 -8.23
CA PRO A 9 -3.69 -19.72 -8.58
C PRO A 9 -4.60 -18.86 -7.68
N GLY A 10 -5.26 -17.88 -8.29
CA GLY A 10 -6.17 -16.96 -7.61
C GLY A 10 -5.48 -15.87 -6.77
N VAL A 11 -4.16 -15.71 -6.89
CA VAL A 11 -3.36 -14.68 -6.20
C VAL A 11 -2.80 -13.71 -7.22
N VAL A 12 -3.36 -12.50 -7.28
CA VAL A 12 -3.00 -11.48 -8.26
C VAL A 12 -2.28 -10.32 -7.57
N ALA A 13 -1.22 -9.83 -8.19
CA ALA A 13 -0.47 -8.67 -7.76
C ALA A 13 -0.46 -7.58 -8.83
N PHE A 14 -0.52 -6.33 -8.37
CA PHE A 14 -0.33 -5.13 -9.17
C PHE A 14 0.12 -4.00 -8.26
N HIS A 15 0.71 -2.94 -8.80
CA HIS A 15 1.24 -1.86 -7.97
C HIS A 15 0.12 -1.00 -7.36
N ALA A 16 -0.76 -0.37 -8.15
CA ALA A 16 -1.86 0.45 -7.61
C ALA A 16 -3.25 -0.17 -7.80
N ARG A 17 -3.75 -0.22 -9.04
CA ARG A 17 -5.02 -0.85 -9.42
C ARG A 17 -4.81 -1.80 -10.60
N PRO A 18 -5.71 -2.79 -10.80
CA PRO A 18 -5.59 -3.73 -11.91
C PRO A 18 -5.74 -3.08 -13.30
N ASP A 19 -6.33 -1.88 -13.35
CA ASP A 19 -6.60 -1.12 -14.58
C ASP A 19 -5.78 0.17 -14.70
N HIS A 20 -5.01 0.57 -13.68
CA HIS A 20 -4.32 1.85 -13.66
C HIS A 20 -3.21 1.90 -12.59
N ASP A 21 -2.01 2.34 -12.98
CA ASP A 21 -0.83 2.22 -12.13
C ASP A 21 -0.62 3.35 -11.10
N GLU A 22 -1.30 4.49 -11.28
CA GLU A 22 -1.15 5.67 -10.41
C GLU A 22 -2.39 5.96 -9.52
N LYS A 23 -3.44 5.14 -9.59
CA LYS A 23 -4.71 5.44 -8.91
C LYS A 23 -4.95 4.44 -7.78
N TYR A 24 -5.31 4.94 -6.61
CA TYR A 24 -5.48 4.12 -5.41
C TYR A 24 -6.57 3.06 -5.50
N LEU A 25 -6.25 1.83 -5.06
CA LEU A 25 -7.23 0.75 -4.92
C LEU A 25 -8.08 0.91 -3.65
N ALA A 26 -7.43 0.97 -2.49
CA ALA A 26 -8.08 0.92 -1.18
C ALA A 26 -8.43 2.30 -0.62
N ASP A 27 -7.81 3.35 -1.14
CA ASP A 27 -7.85 4.69 -0.57
C ASP A 27 -8.71 5.67 -1.40
N ALA A 28 -9.13 6.74 -0.74
CA ALA A 28 -9.77 7.92 -1.31
C ALA A 28 -9.06 9.15 -0.74
N ILE A 29 -9.11 10.25 -1.49
CA ILE A 29 -8.54 11.53 -1.05
C ILE A 29 -9.66 12.33 -0.40
N THR A 30 -9.45 12.79 0.83
CA THR A 30 -10.39 13.63 1.58
C THR A 30 -9.59 14.66 2.36
N ASP A 31 -9.90 15.94 2.18
CA ASP A 31 -9.23 17.06 2.85
C ASP A 31 -7.69 16.99 2.78
N GLY A 32 -7.16 16.65 1.60
CA GLY A 32 -5.71 16.54 1.36
C GLY A 32 -5.05 15.32 1.97
N GLN A 33 -5.80 14.31 2.43
CA GLN A 33 -5.25 13.10 3.05
C GLN A 33 -5.82 11.84 2.40
N LEU A 34 -5.02 10.76 2.43
CA LEU A 34 -5.54 9.42 2.14
C LEU A 34 -6.34 8.86 3.31
N VAL A 35 -7.58 8.49 3.02
CA VAL A 35 -8.46 7.75 3.92
C VAL A 35 -8.95 6.48 3.23
N ARG A 36 -9.31 5.45 4.01
CA ARG A 36 -9.88 4.23 3.43
C ARG A 36 -11.14 4.57 2.63
N ALA A 37 -11.17 4.16 1.37
CA ALA A 37 -12.32 4.36 0.50
C ALA A 37 -13.54 3.55 0.97
N PRO A 38 -14.77 4.02 0.69
CA PRO A 38 -15.96 3.23 0.92
C PRO A 38 -15.88 1.87 0.21
N LEU A 39 -16.32 0.80 0.88
CA LEU A 39 -16.24 -0.57 0.37
C LEU A 39 -16.83 -0.72 -1.04
N ALA A 40 -17.91 0.00 -1.36
CA ALA A 40 -18.52 -0.02 -2.69
C ALA A 40 -17.58 0.51 -3.79
N ALA A 41 -16.77 1.53 -3.48
CA ALA A 41 -15.77 2.06 -4.41
C ALA A 41 -14.63 1.06 -4.63
N ILE A 42 -14.12 0.45 -3.55
CA ILE A 42 -13.09 -0.59 -3.62
C ILE A 42 -13.58 -1.77 -4.48
N ARG A 43 -14.79 -2.28 -4.21
CA ARG A 43 -15.41 -3.36 -5.01
C ARG A 43 -15.52 -3.02 -6.49
N ARG A 44 -15.86 -1.77 -6.83
CA ARG A 44 -15.93 -1.33 -8.23
C ARG A 44 -14.56 -1.37 -8.91
N ARG A 45 -13.51 -0.96 -8.21
CA ARG A 45 -12.12 -0.94 -8.71
C ARG A 45 -11.54 -2.35 -8.95
N LEU A 46 -12.12 -3.39 -8.35
CA LEU A 46 -11.74 -4.79 -8.54
C LEU A 46 -12.50 -5.51 -9.66
N LYS A 47 -13.48 -4.87 -10.32
CA LYS A 47 -14.42 -5.55 -11.24
C LYS A 47 -13.76 -6.22 -12.45
N SER A 48 -12.57 -5.78 -12.86
CA SER A 48 -11.83 -6.35 -13.98
C SER A 48 -11.10 -7.66 -13.64
N LEU A 49 -11.01 -8.00 -12.35
CA LEU A 49 -10.35 -9.24 -11.91
C LEU A 49 -11.22 -10.46 -12.18
N ASP A 50 -10.55 -11.59 -12.41
CA ASP A 50 -11.20 -12.89 -12.51
C ASP A 50 -11.95 -13.23 -11.20
N ARG A 51 -13.09 -13.91 -11.32
CA ARG A 51 -13.87 -14.38 -10.16
C ARG A 51 -13.13 -15.41 -9.31
N ALA A 52 -12.15 -16.12 -9.88
CA ALA A 52 -11.26 -17.02 -9.17
C ALA A 52 -10.22 -16.28 -8.32
N CYS A 53 -10.07 -14.96 -8.47
CA CYS A 53 -9.19 -14.16 -7.62
C CYS A 53 -9.68 -14.17 -6.17
N ARG A 54 -8.84 -14.71 -5.29
CA ARG A 54 -9.10 -14.83 -3.85
C ARG A 54 -8.18 -13.94 -3.00
N ILE A 55 -7.02 -13.56 -3.52
CA ILE A 55 -6.07 -12.64 -2.89
C ILE A 55 -5.59 -11.62 -3.91
N VAL A 56 -5.59 -10.37 -3.51
CA VAL A 56 -5.05 -9.21 -4.21
C VAL A 56 -3.89 -8.67 -3.39
N LEU A 57 -2.70 -8.61 -3.99
CA LEU A 57 -1.54 -7.94 -3.43
C LEU A 57 -1.38 -6.59 -4.14
N CYS A 58 -1.31 -5.51 -3.37
CA CYS A 58 -1.12 -4.16 -3.91
C CYS A 58 -0.15 -3.32 -3.08
N GLY A 59 0.21 -2.16 -3.59
CA GLY A 59 1.04 -1.16 -2.94
C GLY A 59 0.54 0.24 -3.26
N HIS A 60 1.42 1.08 -3.81
CA HIS A 60 1.19 2.46 -4.23
C HIS A 60 0.88 3.46 -3.11
N SER A 61 -0.13 3.21 -2.27
CA SER A 61 -0.48 4.16 -1.19
C SER A 61 0.52 4.20 -0.04
N HIS A 62 1.45 3.25 0.04
CA HIS A 62 2.40 3.09 1.14
C HIS A 62 1.75 2.84 2.52
N ARG A 63 0.42 2.70 2.57
CA ARG A 63 -0.36 2.42 3.78
C ARG A 63 -0.64 0.93 3.93
N ALA A 64 -0.35 0.38 5.10
CA ALA A 64 -0.70 -0.99 5.41
C ALA A 64 -2.23 -1.19 5.49
N GLU A 65 -2.77 -2.10 4.67
CA GLU A 65 -4.20 -2.39 4.57
C GLU A 65 -4.44 -3.90 4.43
N LEU A 66 -5.39 -4.44 5.20
CA LEU A 66 -5.89 -5.81 5.09
C LEU A 66 -7.42 -5.77 5.05
N ILE A 67 -7.99 -5.93 3.84
CA ILE A 67 -9.43 -5.70 3.60
C ILE A 67 -10.07 -6.96 3.05
N ARG A 68 -11.07 -7.50 3.76
CA ARG A 68 -11.93 -8.57 3.26
C ARG A 68 -13.06 -8.01 2.40
N ILE A 69 -13.11 -8.36 1.12
CA ILE A 69 -14.26 -8.05 0.26
C ILE A 69 -15.35 -9.12 0.44
N PRO A 70 -16.59 -8.75 0.80
CA PRO A 70 -17.68 -9.72 0.89
C PRO A 70 -17.93 -10.42 -0.46
N GLY A 71 -17.86 -11.76 -0.46
CA GLY A 71 -18.00 -12.57 -1.67
C GLY A 71 -16.88 -12.38 -2.69
N GLY A 72 -15.72 -11.87 -2.28
CA GLY A 72 -14.58 -11.60 -3.14
C GLY A 72 -13.23 -11.78 -2.43
N PRO A 73 -12.14 -11.22 -2.98
CA PRO A 73 -10.79 -11.47 -2.48
C PRO A 73 -10.49 -10.78 -1.13
N VAL A 74 -9.37 -11.18 -0.51
CA VAL A 74 -8.63 -10.31 0.42
C VAL A 74 -7.82 -9.32 -0.39
N ILE A 75 -7.83 -8.05 -0.02
CA ILE A 75 -6.80 -7.09 -0.44
C ILE A 75 -5.75 -7.01 0.66
N PHE A 76 -4.49 -7.17 0.29
CA PHE A 76 -3.36 -6.97 1.18
C PHE A 76 -2.36 -5.97 0.57
N ASN A 77 -2.26 -4.82 1.22
CA ASN A 77 -1.18 -3.86 1.01
C ASN A 77 -0.28 -3.91 2.26
N PRO A 78 0.98 -4.33 2.13
CA PRO A 78 1.84 -4.40 3.30
C PRO A 78 2.34 -3.02 3.78
N GLY A 79 2.18 -1.96 2.97
CA GLY A 79 2.81 -0.66 3.18
C GLY A 79 4.10 -0.52 2.36
N SER A 80 4.96 0.43 2.76
CA SER A 80 6.23 0.71 2.07
C SER A 80 7.45 0.34 2.90
N ILE A 81 8.47 -0.21 2.24
CA ILE A 81 9.77 -0.53 2.86
C ILE A 81 10.54 0.75 3.18
N GLY A 82 10.58 1.72 2.25
CA GLY A 82 11.53 2.84 2.31
C GLY A 82 10.90 4.23 2.20
N CYS A 83 9.58 4.33 2.09
CA CYS A 83 8.89 5.62 1.94
C CYS A 83 7.65 5.63 2.85
N PRO A 84 7.83 5.88 4.15
CA PRO A 84 6.74 5.83 5.14
C PRO A 84 5.77 7.03 5.01
N ALA A 85 6.15 8.10 4.32
CA ALA A 85 5.24 9.17 3.96
C ALA A 85 5.67 9.85 2.65
N TYR A 86 4.71 10.43 1.94
CA TYR A 86 4.93 11.29 0.77
C TYR A 86 3.79 12.29 0.59
N ASP A 87 4.08 13.42 -0.04
CA ASP A 87 3.10 14.30 -0.67
C ASP A 87 3.00 14.02 -2.18
N ASP A 88 1.79 14.13 -2.72
CA ASP A 88 1.49 14.03 -4.15
C ASP A 88 0.78 15.33 -4.56
N ASP A 89 1.42 16.07 -5.45
CA ASP A 89 0.95 17.36 -5.96
C ASP A 89 -0.07 17.21 -7.11
N THR A 90 -0.30 15.98 -7.58
CA THR A 90 -1.28 15.69 -8.64
C THR A 90 -2.70 15.94 -8.13
N PRO A 91 -3.51 16.79 -8.81
CA PRO A 91 -4.86 17.08 -8.36
C PRO A 91 -5.76 15.82 -8.24
N PRO A 92 -6.48 15.63 -7.12
CA PRO A 92 -6.44 16.46 -5.92
C PRO A 92 -5.18 16.19 -5.08
N ALA A 93 -4.42 17.24 -4.79
CA ALA A 93 -3.18 17.15 -4.02
C ALA A 93 -3.46 16.60 -2.62
N HIS A 94 -2.55 15.75 -2.12
CA HIS A 94 -2.74 15.05 -0.87
C HIS A 94 -1.44 14.49 -0.30
N VAL A 95 -1.50 14.03 0.95
CA VAL A 95 -0.41 13.28 1.59
C VAL A 95 -0.84 11.84 1.86
N SER A 96 0.15 10.95 1.85
CA SER A 96 0.05 9.61 2.43
C SER A 96 1.03 9.47 3.58
N GLU A 97 0.54 9.06 4.73
CA GLU A 97 1.33 9.02 5.97
C GLU A 97 1.11 7.71 6.71
N GLN A 98 2.18 6.95 6.93
CA GLN A 98 2.16 5.70 7.69
C GLN A 98 2.22 5.96 9.22
N GLY A 99 2.65 7.15 9.63
CA GLY A 99 2.70 7.64 11.00
C GLY A 99 3.86 7.11 11.85
N THR A 100 4.78 6.35 11.25
CA THR A 100 5.99 5.83 11.90
C THR A 100 7.12 5.62 10.89
N PRO A 101 8.40 5.68 11.28
CA PRO A 101 9.53 5.48 10.37
C PRO A 101 9.72 4.03 9.90
N HIS A 102 9.22 3.03 10.66
CA HIS A 102 9.45 1.60 10.42
C HIS A 102 9.21 1.18 8.97
N ALA A 103 10.14 0.40 8.42
CA ALA A 103 9.96 -0.28 7.15
C ALA A 103 8.79 -1.27 7.25
N ARG A 104 7.94 -1.31 6.22
CA ARG A 104 6.77 -2.18 6.17
C ARG A 104 6.88 -3.20 5.04
N TYR A 105 6.64 -4.46 5.38
CA TYR A 105 6.45 -5.54 4.41
C TYR A 105 5.45 -6.55 4.97
N GLY A 106 5.08 -7.53 4.14
CA GLY A 106 4.15 -8.55 4.56
C GLY A 106 4.49 -9.93 4.04
N ILE A 107 4.00 -10.94 4.76
CA ILE A 107 4.11 -12.34 4.41
C ILE A 107 2.70 -12.90 4.25
N VAL A 108 2.47 -13.57 3.12
CA VAL A 108 1.23 -14.32 2.88
C VAL A 108 1.59 -15.79 2.76
N GLU A 109 1.10 -16.59 3.69
CA GLU A 109 1.18 -18.04 3.65
C GLU A 109 -0.15 -18.57 3.11
N LEU A 110 -0.08 -19.20 1.94
CA LEU A 110 -1.27 -19.75 1.28
C LEU A 110 -1.71 -21.01 2.03
N GLY A 111 -2.96 -21.01 2.49
CA GLY A 111 -3.53 -22.16 3.19
C GLY A 111 -3.69 -23.36 2.25
N GLU A 112 -3.43 -24.56 2.77
CA GLU A 112 -3.81 -25.81 2.11
C GLU A 112 -5.33 -26.07 2.24
N HIS A 113 -5.84 -27.08 1.53
CA HIS A 113 -7.25 -27.44 1.54
C HIS A 113 -7.88 -27.45 2.95
N GLY A 114 -8.85 -26.57 3.17
CA GLY A 114 -9.58 -26.45 4.44
C GLY A 114 -8.92 -25.56 5.49
N ARG A 115 -7.75 -24.95 5.21
CA ARG A 115 -7.09 -23.98 6.09
C ARG A 115 -7.21 -22.57 5.51
N PRO A 116 -7.47 -21.55 6.34
CA PRO A 116 -7.46 -20.17 5.88
C PRO A 116 -6.03 -19.73 5.54
N ASP A 117 -5.89 -18.81 4.58
CA ASP A 117 -4.63 -18.12 4.34
C ASP A 117 -4.22 -17.29 5.56
N ARG A 118 -2.91 -17.19 5.80
CA ARG A 118 -2.35 -16.39 6.88
C ARG A 118 -1.64 -15.17 6.32
N PHE A 119 -1.91 -14.01 6.93
CA PHE A 119 -1.37 -12.72 6.55
C PHE A 119 -0.61 -12.13 7.73
N GLU A 120 0.62 -11.71 7.49
CA GLU A 120 1.44 -10.99 8.46
C GLU A 120 1.78 -9.61 7.90
N ALA A 121 1.44 -8.55 8.63
CA ALA A 121 1.88 -7.20 8.36
C ALA A 121 3.00 -6.86 9.36
N ILE A 122 4.21 -6.67 8.86
CA ILE A 122 5.42 -6.60 9.68
C ILE A 122 5.97 -5.18 9.62
N ALA A 123 6.29 -4.65 10.80
CA ALA A 123 7.03 -3.40 10.98
C ALA A 123 8.45 -3.73 11.45
N VAL A 124 9.46 -3.20 10.76
CA VAL A 124 10.86 -3.43 11.12
C VAL A 124 11.54 -2.10 11.39
N ASP A 125 12.19 -2.02 12.55
CA ASP A 125 13.06 -0.92 12.88
C ASP A 125 14.37 -1.02 12.09
N TYR A 126 14.91 0.13 11.74
CA TYR A 126 16.19 0.28 11.04
C TYR A 126 16.77 1.66 11.37
N ASP A 127 18.00 1.93 10.96
CA ASP A 127 18.63 3.25 11.10
C ASP A 127 18.01 4.26 10.12
N HIS A 128 16.74 4.60 10.35
CA HIS A 128 15.98 5.59 9.59
C HIS A 128 16.56 6.99 9.72
N GLU A 129 17.27 7.26 10.81
CA GLU A 129 18.03 8.51 10.99
C GLU A 129 19.23 8.60 10.04
N ALA A 130 19.94 7.50 9.76
CA ALA A 130 20.97 7.48 8.72
C ALA A 130 20.37 7.73 7.33
N ALA A 131 19.23 7.09 7.01
CA ALA A 131 18.53 7.32 5.75
C ALA A 131 18.05 8.77 5.62
N ALA A 132 17.50 9.36 6.69
CA ALA A 132 17.06 10.75 6.70
C ALA A 132 18.23 11.73 6.55
N ARG A 133 19.37 11.51 7.21
CA ARG A 133 20.58 12.32 7.01
C ARG A 133 21.09 12.24 5.58
N GLN A 134 21.01 11.06 4.95
CA GLN A 134 21.38 10.90 3.54
C GLN A 134 20.43 11.73 2.64
N ALA A 135 19.13 11.74 2.94
CA ALA A 135 18.17 12.58 2.21
C ALA A 135 18.48 14.09 2.36
N GLU A 136 18.86 14.55 3.56
CA GLU A 136 19.29 15.94 3.78
C GLU A 136 20.55 16.29 2.97
N GLN A 137 21.56 15.41 2.99
CA GLN A 137 22.78 15.59 2.20
C GLN A 137 22.51 15.64 0.69
N ALA A 138 21.46 14.94 0.24
CA ALA A 138 20.99 14.99 -1.14
C ALA A 138 20.07 16.19 -1.45
N GLY A 139 19.85 17.10 -0.49
CA GLY A 139 19.01 18.28 -0.68
C GLY A 139 17.51 17.98 -0.68
N ARG A 140 17.08 16.90 0.00
CA ARG A 140 15.68 16.44 0.08
C ARG A 140 15.17 16.49 1.54
N PRO A 141 15.03 17.69 2.14
CA PRO A 141 14.62 17.84 3.54
C PRO A 141 13.21 17.30 3.82
N GLU A 142 12.32 17.31 2.85
CA GLU A 142 10.97 16.77 2.93
C GLU A 142 10.99 15.24 3.04
N TRP A 143 11.86 14.56 2.28
CA TRP A 143 12.09 13.11 2.42
C TRP A 143 12.73 12.78 3.76
N ALA A 144 13.66 13.60 4.23
CA ALA A 144 14.26 13.41 5.54
C ALA A 144 13.22 13.51 6.66
N HIS A 145 12.29 14.47 6.57
CA HIS A 145 11.17 14.56 7.52
C HIS A 145 10.30 13.30 7.47
N ALA A 146 9.85 12.91 6.27
CA ALA A 146 9.04 11.72 6.06
C ALA A 146 9.70 10.45 6.63
N LEU A 147 10.99 10.24 6.36
CA LEU A 147 11.76 9.10 6.86
C LEU A 147 11.88 9.07 8.39
N ARG A 148 11.96 10.22 9.05
CA ARG A 148 12.07 10.30 10.52
C ARG A 148 10.74 10.10 11.22
N THR A 149 9.67 10.67 10.67
CA THR A 149 8.40 10.80 11.39
C THR A 149 7.34 9.84 10.87
N GLY A 150 7.43 9.45 9.60
CA GLY A 150 6.33 8.81 8.87
C GLY A 150 5.15 9.76 8.60
N PHE A 151 5.37 11.08 8.68
CA PHE A 151 4.42 12.14 8.36
C PHE A 151 5.04 13.11 7.34
N MET A 152 4.20 13.89 6.66
CA MET A 152 4.64 15.02 5.84
C MET A 152 4.65 16.31 6.65
N GLN A 153 5.43 17.29 6.20
CA GLN A 153 5.41 18.62 6.81
C GLN A 153 4.05 19.28 6.53
N GLY A 154 3.39 19.76 7.59
CA GLY A 154 2.13 20.52 7.48
C GLY A 154 2.32 21.96 7.06
#